data_AF-A0A088BEE3-F1
#
_entry.id   AF-A0A088BEE3-F1
#
_cell.length_a   1.000
_cell.length_b   1.000
_cell.length_c   1.000
_cell.angle_alpha   90.00
_cell.angle_beta   90.00
_cell.angle_gamma   90.00
#
_symmetry.space_group_name_H-M   'P 1'
#
loop_
_entity.id
_entity.type
_entity.pdbx_description
1 polymer ?
#
loop_
_entity_poly.entity_id
_entity_poly.type
_entity_poly.pdbx_seq_one_letter_code
_entity_poly.pdbx_strand_id
1 'polypeptide(L)' 'RFLEHVKFECHFYNGTQRVRLLVRVIYNGEENVRFDSDVGEFRAVTELGRPEAESWNRQQDSMEQTRAAVDTY' A
#
# COMPACT_ATOMS: atom_id res chain seq x y z
N ARG A 1 -18.96 -9.75 -13.46
CA ARG A 1 -17.61 -10.36 -13.45
C ARG A 1 -16.82 -9.70 -12.34
N PHE A 2 -16.22 -10.48 -11.45
CA PHE A 2 -15.31 -9.99 -10.40
C PHE A 2 -13.94 -9.68 -11.00
N LEU A 3 -13.30 -8.61 -10.53
CA LEU A 3 -11.92 -8.25 -10.85
C LEU A 3 -11.24 -7.65 -9.63
N GLU A 4 -10.08 -8.17 -9.27
CA GLU A 4 -9.21 -7.60 -8.26
C GLU A 4 -7.85 -7.26 -8.88
N HIS A 5 -7.36 -6.05 -8.63
CA HIS A 5 -6.04 -5.61 -9.02
C HIS A 5 -5.29 -5.12 -7.80
N VAL A 6 -4.06 -5.61 -7.63
CA VAL A 6 -3.10 -5.02 -6.70
C VAL A 6 -2.05 -4.28 -7.50
N LYS A 7 -1.89 -2.99 -7.23
CA LYS A 7 -0.87 -2.15 -7.87
C LYS A 7 0.22 -1.80 -6.87
N PHE A 8 1.47 -1.99 -7.28
CA PHE A 8 2.66 -1.54 -6.57
C PHE A 8 3.28 -0.43 -7.41
N GLU A 9 3.19 0.81 -6.95
CA GLU A 9 3.63 2.00 -7.69
C GLU A 9 4.78 2.67 -6.94
N CYS A 10 5.89 2.95 -7.62
CA CYS A 10 7.02 3.69 -7.06
C CYS A 10 7.12 5.06 -7.74
N HIS A 11 7.05 6.12 -6.93
CA HIS A 11 7.08 7.50 -7.37
C HIS A 11 8.42 8.12 -6.97
N PHE A 12 9.24 8.46 -7.96
CA PHE A 12 10.58 8.99 -7.79
C PHE A 12 10.58 10.52 -7.90
N TYR A 13 11.21 11.19 -6.94
CA TYR A 13 11.37 12.64 -6.93
C TYR A 13 12.86 12.98 -6.84
N ASN A 14 13.34 13.76 -7.82
CA ASN A 14 14.75 14.13 -7.95
C ASN A 14 15.69 12.92 -7.94
N GLY A 15 15.45 11.96 -8.84
CA GLY A 15 16.11 10.67 -8.83
C GLY A 15 15.60 9.82 -7.66
N THR A 16 16.50 9.23 -6.88
CA THR A 16 16.17 8.41 -5.70
C THR A 16 16.24 9.21 -4.39
N GLN A 17 16.41 10.54 -4.46
CA GLN A 17 16.47 11.39 -3.27
C GLN A 17 15.21 11.29 -2.41
N ARG A 18 14.04 11.12 -3.04
CA ARG A 18 12.80 10.74 -2.36
C ARG A 18 12.03 9.76 -3.21
N VAL A 19 11.76 8.58 -2.66
CA VAL A 19 10.93 7.54 -3.27
C VAL A 19 9.68 7.36 -2.42
N ARG A 20 8.51 7.33 -3.07
CA ARG A 20 7.24 7.01 -2.43
C ARG A 20 6.67 5.73 -2.99
N LEU A 21 6.42 4.76 -2.12
CA LEU A 21 5.76 3.51 -2.46
C LEU A 21 4.25 3.63 -2.17
N LEU A 22 3.44 3.29 -3.16
CA LEU A 22 2.01 3.11 -3.04
C LEU A 22 1.65 1.65 -3.35
N VAL A 23 0.97 0.99 -2.41
CA VAL A 23 0.33 -0.31 -2.65
C VAL A 23 -1.17 -0.10 -2.63
N ARG A 24 -1.86 -0.40 -3.73
CA ARG A 24 -3.30 -0.12 -3.89
C ARG A 24 -4.04 -1.38 -4.27
N VAL A 25 -5.10 -1.67 -3.53
CA VAL A 25 -5.95 -2.85 -3.74
C VAL A 25 -7.28 -2.37 -4.29
N ILE A 26 -7.56 -2.77 -5.53
CA ILE A 26 -8.64 -2.24 -6.36
C ILE A 26 -9.58 -3.38 -6.72
N TYR A 27 -10.81 -3.29 -6.26
CA TYR A 27 -11.88 -4.25 -6.45
C TYR A 27 -12.93 -3.68 -7.40
N ASN A 28 -13.17 -4.35 -8.54
CA ASN A 28 -14.11 -3.92 -9.58
C ASN A 28 -13.95 -2.43 -10.00
N GLY A 29 -12.71 -1.93 -9.98
CA GLY A 29 -12.38 -0.54 -10.34
C GLY A 29 -12.42 0.45 -9.19
N GLU A 30 -12.86 0.04 -8.00
CA GLU A 30 -12.87 0.86 -6.79
C GLU A 30 -11.70 0.47 -5.88
N GLU A 31 -10.97 1.44 -5.36
CA GLU A 31 -9.87 1.18 -4.44
C GLU A 31 -10.40 0.99 -3.03
N ASN A 32 -10.08 -0.15 -2.40
CA ASN A 32 -10.56 -0.50 -1.06
C ASN A 32 -9.51 -0.30 0.03
N VAL A 33 -8.23 -0.55 -0.28
CA VAL A 33 -7.12 -0.47 0.68
C VAL A 33 -5.89 0.15 0.04
N ARG A 34 -5.18 0.99 0.79
CA ARG A 34 -3.94 1.64 0.36
C ARG A 34 -2.86 1.57 1.43
N PHE A 35 -1.65 1.14 1.08
CA PHE A 35 -0.44 1.52 1.80
C PHE A 35 0.21 2.71 1.11
N ASP A 36 0.69 3.65 1.90
CA ASP A 36 1.46 4.80 1.46
C ASP A 36 2.69 4.91 2.33
N SER A 37 3.89 4.87 1.74
CA SER A 37 5.14 4.93 2.51
C SER A 37 5.30 6.24 3.29
N ASP A 38 4.68 7.33 2.83
CA ASP A 38 4.67 8.59 3.59
C ASP A 38 3.82 8.49 4.87
N VAL A 39 2.92 7.50 4.97
CA VAL A 39 2.06 7.23 6.14
C VAL A 39 2.57 6.05 6.96
N GLY A 40 3.07 5.00 6.31
CA GLY A 40 3.67 3.82 6.95
C GLY A 40 2.67 2.75 7.44
N GLU A 41 1.41 2.81 7.01
CA GLU A 41 0.39 1.80 7.34
C GLU A 41 -0.62 1.61 6.21
N PHE A 42 -1.29 0.46 6.18
CA PHE A 42 -2.44 0.25 5.30
C PHE A 42 -3.65 1.00 5.86
N ARG A 43 -4.35 1.74 5.01
CA ARG A 43 -5.63 2.40 5.33
C ARG A 43 -6.71 1.93 4.40
N ALA A 44 -7.87 1.68 4.98
CA ALA A 44 -9.08 1.45 4.23
C ALA A 44 -9.49 2.75 3.51
N VAL A 45 -9.70 2.65 2.20
CA VAL A 45 -10.24 3.73 1.36
C VAL A 45 -11.76 3.66 1.33
N THR A 46 -12.31 2.44 1.48
CA THR A 46 -13.74 2.17 1.63
C THR A 46 -13.97 1.35 2.90
N GLU A 47 -15.20 1.32 3.42
CA GLU A 47 -15.54 0.50 4.59
C GLU A 47 -15.28 -0.99 4.36
N LEU A 48 -15.40 -1.46 3.11
CA LEU A 48 -15.13 -2.86 2.75
C LEU A 48 -13.68 -3.25 3.03
N GLY A 49 -12.72 -2.33 2.87
CA GLY A 49 -11.29 -2.62 3.06
C GLY A 49 -10.80 -2.55 4.51
N ARG A 50 -11.68 -2.22 5.47
CA ARG A 50 -11.33 -2.09 6.89
C ARG A 50 -10.77 -3.39 7.48
N PRO A 51 -11.40 -4.57 7.28
CA PRO A 51 -10.88 -5.83 7.82
C PRO A 51 -9.49 -6.18 7.28
N GLU A 52 -9.24 -5.96 5.98
CA GLU A 52 -7.96 -6.22 5.34
C GLU A 52 -6.88 -5.27 5.85
N ALA A 53 -7.16 -3.96 5.92
CA ALA A 53 -6.22 -2.98 6.44
C ALA A 53 -5.80 -3.30 7.89
N GLU A 54 -6.78 -3.62 8.75
CA GLU A 54 -6.49 -4.04 10.12
C GLU A 54 -5.69 -5.35 10.20
N SER A 55 -6.05 -6.34 9.38
CA SER A 55 -5.35 -7.63 9.35
C SER A 55 -3.89 -7.48 8.90
N TRP A 56 -3.63 -6.69 7.86
CA TRP A 56 -2.28 -6.46 7.35
C TRP A 56 -1.43 -5.63 8.31
N ASN A 57 -2.00 -4.59 8.93
CA ASN A 57 -1.26 -3.80 9.91
C ASN A 57 -0.87 -4.59 11.17
N ARG A 58 -1.56 -5.70 11.48
CA ARG A 58 -1.18 -6.61 12.60
C ARG A 58 0.01 -7.51 12.26
N GLN A 59 0.36 -7.70 10.98
CA GLN A 59 1.47 -8.55 10.55
C GLN A 59 2.79 -7.76 10.61
N GLN A 60 3.40 -7.70 11.80
CA GLN A 60 4.56 -6.84 12.07
C GLN A 60 5.72 -7.06 11.10
N ASP A 61 6.16 -8.29 10.89
CA ASP A 61 7.29 -8.62 10.00
C ASP A 61 7.07 -8.10 8.57
N SER A 62 5.85 -8.26 8.03
CA SER A 62 5.50 -7.75 6.70
C SER A 62 5.42 -6.22 6.66
N MET A 63 4.92 -5.59 7.73
CA MET A 63 4.85 -4.13 7.83
C MET A 63 6.22 -3.49 7.92
N GLU A 64 7.16 -4.10 8.64
CA GLU A 64 8.55 -3.65 8.69
C GLU A 64 9.19 -3.69 7.31
N GLN A 65 9.06 -4.81 6.59
CA GLN A 65 9.57 -4.94 5.23
C GLN A 65 8.93 -3.91 4.28
N THR A 66 7.62 -3.70 4.37
CA THR A 66 6.90 -2.77 3.49
C THR A 66 7.33 -1.32 3.73
N ARG A 67 7.56 -0.92 4.98
CA ARG A 67 8.07 0.41 5.33
C ARG A 67 9.50 0.64 4.83
N ALA A 68 10.35 -0.37 4.90
CA ALA A 68 11.74 -0.31 4.46
C ALA A 68 11.92 -0.43 2.93
N ALA A 69 10.86 -0.75 2.17
CA ALA A 69 10.97 -0.99 0.74
C ALA A 69 11.46 0.23 -0.08
N VAL A 70 11.25 1.46 0.42
CA VAL A 70 11.74 2.67 -0.25
C VAL A 70 13.26 2.82 -0.15
N ASP A 71 13.90 2.17 0.82
CA ASP A 71 15.36 2.24 1.05
C ASP A 71 16.16 1.35 0.10
N THR A 72 15.49 0.55 -0.74
CA THR A 72 16.14 -0.37 -1.70
C THR A 72 16.31 0.21 -3.11
N TYR A 73 16.11 1.52 -3.28
CA TYR A 73 16.18 2.24 -4.55
C TYR A 73 17.31 3.27 -4.54
#